data_AF-A0AAE1Y262-F1
#
_entry.id   AF-A0AAE1Y262-F1
#
_cell.length_a   1.000
_cell.length_b   1.000
_cell.length_c   1.000
_cell.angle_alpha   90.00
_cell.angle_beta   90.00
_cell.angle_gamma   90.00
#
_symmetry.space_group_name_H-M   'P 1'
#
loop_
_entity.id
_entity.type
_entity.pdbx_description
1 polymer ?
#
loop_
_entity_poly.entity_id
_entity_poly.type
_entity_poly.pdbx_seq_one_letter_code
_entity_poly.pdbx_strand_id
1 'polypeptide(L)'
;MFVYGANDVQIRRELWEYLSNIAASLHEEVWLIIGDFNIIFDGSEVCGSGGDVRAVAVKFNQCLNAAWVAILPMHGLNFSWTNCSSGTRTLWKRLDRMLGINKWFTAWPRAHYIRSTP
;
A
#
# COMPACT_ATOMS: atom_id res chain seq x y z
N MET A 1 -4.46 7.52 10.10
CA MET A 1 -5.17 8.17 8.97
C MET A 1 -5.70 7.10 8.04
N PHE A 2 -6.91 7.27 7.52
CA PHE A 2 -7.45 6.41 6.46
C PHE A 2 -7.29 7.06 5.09
N VAL A 3 -6.92 6.28 4.08
CA VAL A 3 -6.72 6.77 2.70
C VAL A 3 -7.46 5.90 1.69
N TYR A 4 -7.80 6.51 0.56
CA TYR A 4 -8.28 5.83 -0.64
C TYR A 4 -7.52 6.38 -1.84
N GLY A 5 -6.74 5.54 -2.51
CA GLY A 5 -6.05 5.86 -3.76
C GLY A 5 -7.04 5.84 -4.92
N ALA A 6 -6.98 6.83 -5.80
CA ALA A 6 -7.79 6.82 -7.01
C ALA A 6 -7.45 5.61 -7.90
N ASN A 7 -8.43 5.12 -8.67
CA ASN A 7 -8.18 4.07 -9.67
C ASN A 7 -7.29 4.58 -10.81
N ASP A 8 -7.48 5.84 -11.20
CA ASP A 8 -6.65 6.50 -12.21
C ASP A 8 -5.22 6.72 -11.69
N VAL A 9 -4.24 6.34 -12.52
CA VAL A 9 -2.81 6.38 -12.15
C VAL A 9 -2.30 7.81 -11.97
N GLN A 10 -2.81 8.77 -12.74
CA GLN A 10 -2.38 10.17 -12.66
C GLN A 10 -2.96 10.82 -11.42
N ILE A 11 -4.27 10.67 -11.19
CA ILE A 11 -4.94 11.22 -9.99
C ILE A 11 -4.35 10.59 -8.72
N ARG A 12 -4.04 9.29 -8.74
CA ARG A 12 -3.46 8.60 -7.59
C ARG A 12 -2.11 9.19 -7.15
N ARG A 13 -1.37 9.88 -8.03
CA ARG A 13 -0.10 10.55 -7.66
C ARG A 13 -0.32 11.68 -6.66
N GLU A 14 -1.48 12.34 -6.69
CA GLU A 14 -1.82 13.40 -5.74
C GLU A 14 -1.83 12.87 -4.30
N LEU A 15 -2.27 11.62 -4.10
CA LEU A 15 -2.18 10.96 -2.79
C LEU A 15 -0.72 10.81 -2.35
N TRP A 16 0.20 10.51 -3.25
CA TRP A 16 1.62 10.29 -2.91
C TRP A 16 2.29 11.61 -2.48
N GLU A 17 1.99 12.69 -3.20
CA GLU A 17 2.45 14.04 -2.86
C GLU A 17 1.87 14.48 -1.51
N TYR A 18 0.57 14.24 -1.29
CA TYR A 18 -0.08 14.51 -0.01
C TYR A 18 0.56 13.74 1.16
N LEU A 19 0.81 12.44 0.99
CA LEU A 19 1.47 11.61 2.01
C LEU A 19 2.89 12.11 2.30
N SER A 20 3.63 12.53 1.28
CA SER A 20 4.97 13.09 1.44
C SER A 20 4.94 14.41 2.22
N ASN A 21 3.99 15.29 1.91
CA ASN A 21 3.81 16.56 2.61
C ASN A 21 3.39 16.36 4.07
N ILE A 22 2.50 15.39 4.35
CA ILE A 22 2.15 15.03 5.73
C ILE A 22 3.36 14.48 6.48
N ALA A 23 4.13 13.59 5.85
CA ALA A 23 5.31 13.02 6.50
C ALA A 23 6.36 14.07 6.87
N ALA A 24 6.57 15.07 6.01
CA ALA A 24 7.41 16.22 6.34
C ALA A 24 6.82 17.06 7.49
N SER A 25 5.51 17.28 7.49
CA SER A 25 4.82 18.13 8.48
C SER A 25 4.71 17.49 9.86
N LEU A 26 4.53 16.17 9.91
CA LEU A 26 4.32 15.38 11.13
C LEU A 26 5.53 14.47 11.43
N HIS A 27 6.74 14.90 11.07
CA HIS A 27 7.95 14.07 11.22
C HIS A 27 8.28 13.73 12.69
N GLU A 28 7.84 14.57 13.63
CA GLU A 28 8.05 14.30 15.06
C GLU A 28 7.03 13.32 15.65
N GLU A 29 5.86 13.19 15.03
CA GLU A 29 4.73 12.42 15.54
C GLU A 29 4.78 10.96 15.15
N VAL A 30 4.11 10.11 15.94
CA VAL A 30 4.02 8.68 15.69
C VAL A 30 2.63 8.35 15.15
N TRP A 31 2.53 8.03 13.85
CA TRP A 31 1.25 7.80 13.18
C TRP A 31 1.32 6.69 12.12
N LEU A 32 0.13 6.16 11.80
CA LEU A 32 -0.12 5.14 10.79
C LEU A 32 -1.03 5.66 9.67
N ILE A 33 -0.83 5.12 8.48
CA ILE A 33 -1.71 5.24 7.33
C ILE A 33 -2.33 3.87 7.07
N ILE A 34 -3.64 3.82 6.86
CA ILE A 34 -4.38 2.58 6.63
C ILE A 34 -5.31 2.82 5.45
N GLY A 35 -5.48 1.83 4.57
CA GLY A 35 -6.56 1.89 3.57
C GLY A 35 -6.18 1.27 2.24
N ASP A 36 -7.04 1.52 1.26
CA ASP A 36 -6.88 1.05 -0.11
C ASP A 36 -6.00 2.03 -0.88
N PHE A 37 -4.80 1.61 -1.26
CA PHE A 37 -3.90 2.46 -2.03
C PHE A 37 -4.12 2.35 -3.54
N ASN A 38 -4.95 1.42 -4.02
CA ASN A 38 -5.17 1.12 -5.43
C ASN A 38 -3.86 0.95 -6.23
N ILE A 39 -2.84 0.36 -5.61
CA ILE A 39 -1.52 0.12 -6.21
C ILE A 39 -0.92 -1.21 -5.77
N ILE A 40 -0.14 -1.79 -6.68
CA ILE A 40 0.70 -2.95 -6.46
C ILE A 40 2.15 -2.52 -6.22
N PHE A 41 2.80 -3.09 -5.21
CA PHE A 41 4.18 -2.80 -4.79
C PHE A 41 5.20 -3.79 -5.35
N ASP A 42 4.78 -5.03 -5.58
CA ASP A 42 5.65 -6.09 -6.09
C ASP A 42 4.83 -7.16 -6.84
N GLY A 43 5.51 -7.99 -7.63
CA GLY A 43 4.85 -8.99 -8.47
C GLY A 43 4.12 -10.10 -7.69
N SER A 44 4.47 -10.36 -6.43
CA SER A 44 3.81 -11.36 -5.58
C SER A 44 2.41 -10.94 -5.14
N GLU A 45 2.09 -9.65 -5.26
CA GLU A 45 0.80 -9.06 -4.89
C GLU A 45 -0.25 -9.14 -6.01
N VAL A 46 0.10 -9.77 -7.14
CA VAL A 46 -0.79 -10.02 -8.26
C VAL A 46 -0.80 -11.51 -8.57
N CYS A 47 -2.00 -12.08 -8.71
CA CYS A 47 -2.18 -13.45 -9.16
C CYS A 47 -3.19 -13.48 -10.32
N GLY A 48 -2.82 -14.13 -11.41
CA GLY A 48 -3.64 -14.23 -12.63
C GLY A 48 -3.14 -13.37 -13.79
N SER A 49 -4.00 -13.13 -14.77
CA SER A 49 -3.66 -12.38 -15.99
C SER A 49 -3.60 -10.87 -15.71
N GLY A 50 -2.48 -10.40 -15.15
CA GLY A 50 -2.20 -8.99 -14.87
C GLY A 50 -1.21 -8.37 -15.86
N GLY A 51 -1.36 -7.07 -16.13
CA GLY A 51 -0.35 -6.29 -16.86
C GLY A 51 0.91 -6.03 -16.03
N ASP A 52 1.98 -5.56 -16.67
CA ASP A 52 3.23 -5.21 -15.99
C ASP A 52 3.07 -3.97 -15.09
N VAL A 53 3.12 -4.20 -13.78
CA VAL A 53 2.97 -3.16 -12.74
C VAL A 53 4.30 -2.63 -12.22
N ARG A 54 5.44 -3.16 -12.68
CA ARG A 54 6.77 -2.89 -12.10
C ARG A 54 7.14 -1.41 -12.11
N ALA A 55 6.89 -0.71 -13.21
CA ALA A 55 7.27 0.69 -13.33
C ALA A 55 6.52 1.62 -12.35
N VAL A 56 5.22 1.33 -12.11
CA VAL A 56 4.39 2.11 -11.18
C VAL A 56 4.76 1.79 -9.74
N ALA A 57 4.99 0.51 -9.44
CA ALA A 57 5.46 0.05 -8.14
C ALA A 57 6.79 0.70 -7.73
N VAL A 58 7.76 0.77 -8.65
CA VAL A 58 9.07 1.40 -8.39
C VAL A 58 8.91 2.87 -7.99
N LYS A 59 8.11 3.65 -8.73
CA LYS A 59 7.88 5.07 -8.43
C LYS A 59 7.22 5.25 -7.06
N PHE A 60 6.29 4.38 -6.71
CA PHE A 60 5.63 4.48 -5.41
C PHE A 60 6.57 4.10 -4.27
N ASN A 61 7.35 3.03 -4.41
CA ASN A 61 8.37 2.66 -3.42
C ASN A 61 9.41 3.77 -3.22
N GLN A 62 9.82 4.46 -4.28
CA GLN A 62 10.68 5.65 -4.18
C GLN A 62 10.04 6.77 -3.37
N CYS A 63 8.74 7.03 -3.57
CA CYS A 63 8.00 8.02 -2.80
C CYS A 63 7.94 7.67 -1.31
N LEU A 64 7.64 6.42 -0.96
CA LEU A 64 7.58 5.97 0.43
C LEU A 64 8.93 6.06 1.12
N ASN A 65 10.00 5.66 0.41
CA ASN A 65 11.37 5.81 0.91
C ASN A 65 11.74 7.28 1.16
N ALA A 66 11.38 8.19 0.26
CA ALA A 66 11.62 9.62 0.43
C ALA A 66 10.82 10.20 1.62
N ALA A 67 9.62 9.66 1.88
CA ALA A 67 8.77 10.04 3.00
C ALA A 67 9.14 9.35 4.32
N TRP A 68 10.15 8.47 4.35
CA TRP A 68 10.52 7.67 5.53
C TRP A 68 9.35 6.86 6.11
N VAL A 69 8.51 6.35 5.21
CA VAL A 69 7.35 5.52 5.50
C VAL A 69 7.64 4.10 5.05
N ALA A 70 7.32 3.12 5.89
CA ALA A 70 7.48 1.70 5.57
C ALA A 70 6.16 0.94 5.77
N ILE A 71 6.04 -0.17 5.04
CA ILE A 71 4.88 -1.05 5.10
C ILE A 71 4.94 -1.88 6.39
N LEU A 72 3.84 -1.95 7.13
CA LEU A 72 3.77 -2.88 8.27
C LEU A 72 3.73 -4.34 7.76
N PRO A 73 4.38 -5.28 8.45
CA PRO A 73 4.22 -6.69 8.17
C PRO A 73 2.74 -7.10 8.24
N MET A 74 2.29 -7.87 7.25
CA MET A 74 0.93 -8.37 7.14
C MET A 74 0.92 -9.89 7.21
N HIS A 75 -0.05 -10.44 7.94
CA HIS A 75 -0.39 -11.87 7.93
C HIS A 75 -1.85 -12.10 7.50
N GLY A 76 -2.19 -13.34 7.13
CA GLY A 76 -3.53 -13.71 6.71
C GLY A 76 -3.71 -13.66 5.18
N LEU A 77 -4.82 -13.07 4.72
CA LEU A 77 -5.16 -13.10 3.29
C LEU A 77 -4.28 -12.17 2.45
N ASN A 78 -3.54 -12.77 1.52
CA ASN A 78 -2.59 -12.08 0.65
C ASN A 78 -3.21 -11.21 -0.44
N PHE A 79 -4.50 -11.30 -0.72
CA PHE A 79 -5.16 -10.49 -1.75
C PHE A 79 -6.40 -9.81 -1.19
N SER A 80 -6.61 -8.57 -1.58
CA SER A 80 -7.68 -7.73 -1.06
C SER A 80 -8.76 -7.36 -2.06
N TRP A 81 -8.49 -7.58 -3.34
CA TRP A 81 -9.41 -7.31 -4.42
C TRP A 81 -9.38 -8.44 -5.47
N THR A 82 -10.53 -8.71 -6.07
CA THR A 82 -10.67 -9.59 -7.24
C THR A 82 -11.59 -8.94 -8.27
N ASN A 83 -11.35 -9.24 -9.55
CA ASN A 83 -12.27 -8.86 -10.62
C ASN A 83 -13.51 -9.76 -10.71
N CYS A 84 -13.71 -10.69 -9.76
CA CYS A 84 -14.82 -11.64 -9.70
C CYS A 84 -15.00 -12.47 -10.99
N SER A 85 -13.95 -12.58 -11.81
CA SER A 85 -13.98 -13.38 -13.04
C SER A 85 -13.57 -14.81 -12.76
N SER A 86 -14.02 -15.74 -13.60
CA SER A 86 -13.66 -17.16 -13.54
C SER A 86 -12.66 -17.55 -14.63
N GLY A 87 -11.89 -18.61 -14.37
CA GLY A 87 -10.96 -19.21 -15.32
C GLY A 87 -9.72 -18.37 -15.60
N THR A 88 -9.31 -18.29 -16.86
CA THR A 88 -8.05 -17.63 -17.27
C THR A 88 -8.05 -16.11 -17.10
N ARG A 89 -9.22 -15.51 -16.85
CA ARG A 89 -9.40 -14.06 -16.64
C ARG A 89 -9.40 -13.65 -15.17
N THR A 90 -9.35 -14.61 -14.25
CA THR A 90 -9.34 -14.31 -12.81
C THR A 90 -8.11 -13.49 -12.46
N LEU A 91 -8.32 -12.37 -11.76
CA LEU A 91 -7.25 -11.48 -11.33
C LEU A 91 -7.45 -11.12 -9.86
N TRP A 92 -6.44 -11.41 -9.05
CA TRP A 92 -6.37 -11.04 -7.65
C TRP A 92 -5.28 -10.00 -7.43
N LYS A 93 -5.55 -9.04 -6.56
CA LYS A 93 -4.64 -7.94 -6.23
C LYS A 93 -4.62 -7.69 -4.74
N ARG A 94 -3.45 -7.33 -4.20
CA ARG A 94 -3.32 -6.80 -2.84
C ARG A 94 -3.27 -5.28 -2.89
N LEU A 95 -4.34 -4.58 -2.52
CA LEU A 95 -4.44 -3.11 -2.62
C LEU A 95 -4.50 -2.40 -1.26
N ASP A 96 -5.02 -3.08 -0.22
CA ASP A 96 -5.14 -2.54 1.13
C ASP A 96 -3.85 -2.72 1.93
N ARG A 97 -3.37 -1.67 2.61
CA ARG A 97 -2.16 -1.73 3.46
C ARG A 97 -2.31 -0.93 4.74
N MET A 98 -1.43 -1.24 5.69
CA MET A 98 -1.04 -0.33 6.77
C MET A 98 0.42 0.09 6.57
N LEU A 99 0.70 1.39 6.62
CA LEU A 99 2.03 1.98 6.53
C LEU A 99 2.30 2.78 7.80
N GLY A 100 3.54 2.74 8.30
CA GLY A 100 3.98 3.52 9.46
C GLY A 100 5.17 4.40 9.12
N ILE A 101 5.26 5.55 9.80
CA ILE A 101 6.50 6.33 9.82
C ILE A 101 7.59 5.57 10.59
N ASN A 102 8.87 5.81 10.31
CA ASN A 102 9.98 5.13 10.99
C ASN A 102 9.87 5.10 12.53
N LYS A 103 9.41 6.19 13.16
CA LYS A 103 9.22 6.24 14.62
C LYS A 103 8.21 5.21 15.13
N TRP A 104 7.21 4.83 14.32
CA TRP A 104 6.26 3.77 14.64
C TRP A 104 6.97 2.43 14.85
N PHE A 105 7.91 2.09 13.97
CA PHE A 105 8.66 0.83 14.05
C PHE A 105 9.67 0.84 15.20
N THR A 106 10.18 2.01 15.59
CA THR A 106 10.99 2.14 16.81
C THR A 106 10.14 1.92 18.07
N ALA A 107 8.94 2.50 18.11
CA ALA A 107 8.03 2.37 19.24
C ALA A 107 7.44 0.95 19.37
N TRP A 108 7.11 0.31 18.24
CA TRP A 108 6.55 -1.04 18.21
C TRP A 108 7.22 -1.94 17.16
N PRO A 109 8.43 -2.48 17.46
CA PRO A 109 9.21 -3.28 16.50
C PRO A 109 8.55 -4.60 16.07
N ARG A 110 7.58 -5.09 16.85
CA ARG A 110 6.86 -6.35 16.61
C ARG A 110 5.44 -6.12 16.05
N ALA A 111 5.09 -4.87 15.76
CA ALA A 111 3.79 -4.54 15.20
C ALA A 111 3.63 -5.19 13.83
N HIS A 112 2.49 -5.84 13.66
CA HIS A 112 2.02 -6.42 12.42
C HIS A 112 0.50 -6.32 12.43
N TYR A 113 -0.12 -6.48 11.26
CA TYR A 113 -1.57 -6.56 11.16
C TYR A 113 -1.99 -7.87 10.49
N ILE A 114 -3.17 -8.33 10.88
CA ILE A 114 -3.79 -9.52 10.31
C ILE A 114 -4.94 -9.05 9.45
N ARG A 115 -4.96 -9.49 8.20
CA ARG A 115 -6.10 -9.31 7.32
C ARG A 115 -6.96 -10.57 7.34
N SER A 116 -8.07 -10.51 8.09
CA SER A 116 -9.11 -11.56 8.12
C SER A 116 -10.12 -11.37 6.97
N THR A 117 -10.87 -12.42 6.66
CA THR A 117 -12.09 -12.26 5.85
C THR A 117 -13.11 -11.41 6.60
N PRO A 118 -14.02 -10.72 5.89
CA PRO A 118 -15.35 -10.44 6.43
C PRO A 118 -16.05 -11.73 6.89
#